data_AF-A0A923PXZ7-F1
#
_entry.id   AF-A0A923PXZ7-F1
#
_cell.length_a   1.000
_cell.length_b   1.000
_cell.length_c   1.000
_cell.angle_alpha   90.00
_cell.angle_beta   90.00
_cell.angle_gamma   90.00
#
_symmetry.space_group_name_H-M   'P 1'
#
loop_
_entity.id
_entity.type
_entity.pdbx_description
1 polymer ?
#
loop_
_entity_poly.entity_id
_entity_poly.type
_entity_poly.pdbx_seq_one_letter_code
_entity_poly.pdbx_strand_id
1 'polypeptide(L)'
;MLAALDTPLPDALCDPLALRVEGWLHGAPDHPKISAVEIHAAGQLVGSTRALAVRPDVNAGLTLPADTRTGFQIDAHISAAIFDAPLTLTLHALLTDGTRTA
;
A
#
# COMPACT_ATOMS: atom_id res chain seq x y z
N MET A 1 -0.99 5.49 -11.51
CA MET A 1 -1.53 4.50 -10.57
C MET A 1 -2.67 5.15 -9.79
N LEU A 2 -3.73 4.41 -9.48
CA LEU A 2 -4.74 4.86 -8.52
C LEU A 2 -4.56 4.07 -7.22
N ALA A 3 -4.70 4.72 -6.08
CA ALA A 3 -4.60 4.06 -4.79
C ALA A 3 -5.27 4.89 -3.68
N ALA A 4 -5.61 4.21 -2.60
CA ALA A 4 -5.96 4.85 -1.34
C ALA A 4 -5.52 3.98 -0.16
N LEU A 5 -5.22 4.62 0.96
CA LEU A 5 -5.06 3.96 2.25
C LEU A 5 -6.40 4.03 2.99
N ASP A 6 -6.87 2.88 3.44
CA ASP A 6 -8.04 2.76 4.31
C ASP A 6 -7.62 2.79 5.79
N THR A 7 -6.40 2.33 6.10
CA THR A 7 -5.79 2.38 7.42
C THR A 7 -4.27 2.55 7.28
N PRO A 8 -3.60 3.38 8.10
CA PRO A 8 -4.20 4.30 9.06
C PRO A 8 -4.98 5.43 8.36
N LEU A 9 -5.95 6.00 9.06
CA LEU A 9 -6.60 7.23 8.60
C LEU A 9 -5.60 8.41 8.69
N PRO A 10 -5.76 9.44 7.84
CA PRO A 10 -4.99 10.67 7.99
C PRO A 10 -5.07 11.22 9.42
N ASP A 11 -3.94 11.66 9.95
CA ASP A 11 -3.77 12.23 11.30
C ASP A 11 -4.14 11.30 12.48
N ALA A 12 -4.38 10.01 12.22
CA ALA A 12 -4.60 9.04 13.28
C ALA A 12 -3.30 8.77 14.07
N LEU A 13 -3.43 8.70 15.39
CA LEU A 13 -2.35 8.19 16.24
C LEU A 13 -2.09 6.72 15.91
N CYS A 14 -0.81 6.35 15.85
CA CYS A 14 -0.40 4.99 15.56
C CYS A 14 0.81 4.57 16.39
N ASP A 15 0.96 3.26 16.58
CA ASP A 15 2.20 2.68 17.08
C ASP A 15 3.12 2.40 15.87
N PRO A 16 4.26 3.11 15.73
CA PRO A 16 5.16 2.92 14.60
C PRO A 16 5.81 1.53 14.55
N LEU A 17 5.84 0.79 15.66
CA LEU A 17 6.44 -0.54 15.71
C LEU A 17 5.46 -1.66 15.31
N ALA A 18 4.16 -1.36 15.24
CA ALA A 18 3.10 -2.30 14.92
C ALA A 18 2.02 -1.63 14.04
N LEU A 19 2.46 -0.94 12.99
CA LEU A 19 1.57 -0.17 12.14
C LEU A 19 0.89 -1.07 11.10
N ARG A 20 -0.42 -1.27 11.28
CA ARG A 20 -1.25 -1.88 10.25
C ARG A 20 -1.49 -0.88 9.12
N VAL A 21 -1.15 -1.28 7.89
CA VAL A 21 -1.45 -0.51 6.68
C VAL A 21 -2.33 -1.33 5.75
N GLU A 22 -3.49 -0.79 5.43
CA GLU A 22 -4.49 -1.42 4.56
C GLU A 22 -4.95 -0.42 3.52
N GLY A 23 -5.33 -0.94 2.36
CA GLY A 23 -5.84 -0.11 1.29
C GLY A 23 -6.00 -0.88 0.00
N TRP A 24 -6.01 -0.12 -1.09
CA TRP A 24 -6.08 -0.67 -2.42
C TRP A 24 -5.20 0.13 -3.37
N LEU A 25 -4.77 -0.54 -4.44
CA LEU A 25 -4.12 0.09 -5.57
C LEU A 25 -4.51 -0.60 -6.87
N HIS A 26 -4.48 0.18 -7.94
CA HIS A 26 -4.60 -0.31 -9.30
C HIS A 26 -3.51 0.32 -10.18
N GLY A 27 -2.65 -0.54 -10.72
CA GLY A 27 -1.49 -0.17 -11.56
C GLY A 27 -1.85 0.19 -13.00
N ALA A 28 -3.13 0.37 -13.31
CA ALA A 28 -3.61 0.60 -14.68
C ALA A 28 -3.06 -0.49 -15.64
N PRO A 29 -2.46 -0.22 -16.82
CA PRO A 29 -2.05 -1.32 -17.70
C PRO A 29 -0.93 -2.18 -17.09
N ASP A 30 -0.21 -1.67 -16.08
CA ASP A 30 0.86 -2.40 -15.40
C ASP A 30 0.38 -3.19 -14.18
N HIS A 31 -0.92 -3.17 -13.84
CA HIS A 31 -1.45 -3.93 -12.70
C HIS A 31 -1.08 -5.43 -12.73
N PRO A 32 -1.12 -6.14 -13.87
CA PRO A 32 -0.68 -7.54 -13.93
C PRO A 32 0.81 -7.76 -13.67
N LYS A 33 1.63 -6.70 -13.74
CA LYS A 33 3.07 -6.74 -13.51
C LYS A 33 3.44 -6.44 -12.06
N ILE A 34 2.47 -6.16 -11.19
CA ILE A 34 2.75 -5.87 -9.78
C ILE A 34 3.19 -7.16 -9.09
N SER A 35 4.42 -7.15 -8.58
CA SER A 35 5.03 -8.26 -7.85
C SER A 35 4.90 -8.11 -6.33
N ALA A 36 4.85 -6.86 -5.84
CA ALA A 36 4.64 -6.55 -4.44
C ALA A 36 4.06 -5.13 -4.28
N VAL A 37 3.46 -4.90 -3.13
CA VAL A 37 3.09 -3.58 -2.60
C VAL A 37 4.06 -3.25 -1.48
N GLU A 38 4.60 -2.05 -1.51
CA GLU A 38 5.58 -1.57 -0.55
C GLU A 38 5.08 -0.29 0.13
N ILE A 39 5.27 -0.21 1.44
CA ILE A 39 5.10 1.02 2.21
C ILE A 39 6.47 1.52 2.61
N HIS A 40 6.71 2.79 2.29
CA HIS A 40 7.91 3.50 2.67
C HIS A 40 7.58 4.61 3.65
N ALA A 41 8.49 4.88 4.58
CA ALA A 41 8.44 6.03 5.47
C ALA A 41 9.83 6.66 5.53
N ALA A 42 9.91 7.99 5.44
CA ALA A 42 11.18 8.72 5.37
C ALA A 42 12.17 8.16 4.31
N GLY A 43 11.65 7.67 3.18
CA GLY A 43 12.43 7.06 2.10
C GLY A 43 12.98 5.66 2.38
N GLN A 44 12.60 5.03 3.49
CA GLN A 44 12.97 3.66 3.84
C GLN A 44 11.77 2.72 3.68
N LEU A 45 12.02 1.50 3.18
CA LEU A 45 11.02 0.44 3.14
C LEU A 45 10.71 -0.03 4.57
N VAL A 46 9.46 0.08 4.99
CA VAL A 46 9.01 -0.28 6.35
C VAL A 46 8.03 -1.45 6.37
N GLY A 47 7.49 -1.84 5.22
CA GLY A 47 6.66 -3.02 5.07
C GLY A 47 6.40 -3.36 3.62
N SER A 48 6.16 -4.64 3.32
CA SER A 48 5.76 -5.06 1.99
C SER A 48 4.87 -6.30 2.03
N THR A 49 4.06 -6.48 0.99
CA THR A 49 3.27 -7.69 0.79
C THR A 49 3.22 -8.08 -0.69
N ARG A 50 3.19 -9.38 -0.94
CA ARG A 50 2.88 -9.95 -2.27
C ARG A 50 1.44 -10.44 -2.35
N ALA A 51 0.73 -10.44 -1.22
CA ALA A 51 -0.64 -10.88 -1.14
C ALA A 51 -1.57 -9.73 -1.52
N LEU A 52 -2.19 -9.87 -2.70
CA LEU A 52 -3.28 -9.01 -3.15
C LEU A 52 -4.61 -9.75 -3.02
N ALA A 53 -5.64 -9.03 -2.63
CA ALA A 53 -7.00 -9.54 -2.45
C ALA A 53 -7.97 -8.82 -3.38
N VAL A 54 -9.08 -9.50 -3.72
CA VAL A 54 -10.19 -8.87 -4.45
C VAL A 54 -10.89 -7.85 -3.55
N ARG A 55 -11.15 -6.67 -4.08
CA ARG A 55 -11.98 -5.63 -3.46
C ARG A 55 -13.19 -5.34 -4.34
N PRO A 56 -14.35 -5.98 -4.09
CA PRO A 56 -15.52 -5.84 -4.95
C PRO A 56 -16.03 -4.40 -5.05
N ASP A 57 -15.94 -3.65 -3.95
CA ASP A 57 -16.29 -2.22 -3.88
C ASP A 57 -15.40 -1.36 -4.79
N VAL A 58 -14.09 -1.58 -4.74
CA VAL A 58 -13.12 -0.89 -5.60
C VAL A 58 -13.29 -1.30 -7.07
N ASN A 59 -13.45 -2.60 -7.32
CA ASN A 59 -13.63 -3.12 -8.68
C ASN A 59 -14.91 -2.56 -9.30
N ALA A 60 -16.02 -2.48 -8.56
CA ALA A 60 -17.24 -1.85 -9.03
C ALA A 60 -17.05 -0.35 -9.27
N GLY A 61 -16.44 0.37 -8.33
CA GLY A 61 -16.19 1.81 -8.43
C GLY A 61 -15.29 2.21 -9.61
N LEU A 62 -14.35 1.34 -9.99
CA LEU A 62 -13.42 1.53 -11.09
C LEU A 62 -13.81 0.78 -12.38
N THR A 63 -14.96 0.09 -12.39
CA THR A 63 -15.41 -0.74 -13.53
C THR A 63 -14.36 -1.78 -13.97
N LEU A 64 -13.70 -2.44 -13.01
CA LEU A 64 -12.70 -3.48 -13.22
C LEU A 64 -13.34 -4.88 -13.29
N PRO A 65 -12.66 -5.87 -13.90
CA PRO A 65 -13.04 -7.27 -13.78
C PRO A 65 -13.20 -7.70 -12.32
N ALA A 66 -14.23 -8.49 -12.02
CA ALA A 66 -14.61 -8.83 -10.65
C ALA A 66 -13.50 -9.55 -9.85
N ASP A 67 -12.62 -10.28 -10.54
CA ASP A 67 -11.50 -11.03 -9.98
C ASP A 67 -10.20 -10.22 -9.85
N THR A 68 -10.23 -8.92 -10.21
CA THR A 68 -9.07 -8.04 -10.08
C THR A 68 -8.69 -7.89 -8.60
N ARG A 69 -7.42 -8.14 -8.28
CA ARG A 69 -6.90 -8.12 -6.92
C ARG A 69 -6.23 -6.79 -6.62
N THR A 70 -7.00 -5.83 -6.12
CA THR A 70 -6.54 -4.46 -5.85
C THR A 70 -6.24 -4.21 -4.37
N GLY A 71 -6.79 -5.00 -3.46
CA GLY A 71 -6.63 -4.81 -2.01
C GLY A 71 -5.33 -5.36 -1.47
N PHE A 72 -4.80 -4.75 -0.42
CA PHE A 72 -3.61 -5.21 0.28
C PHE A 72 -3.71 -4.95 1.80
N GLN A 73 -2.89 -5.70 2.54
CA GLN A 73 -2.70 -5.53 3.98
C GLN A 73 -1.22 -5.79 4.31
N ILE A 74 -0.62 -4.89 5.09
CA ILE A 74 0.80 -4.91 5.47
C ILE A 74 0.89 -4.65 6.98
N ASP A 75 1.75 -5.39 7.66
CA ASP A 75 2.25 -5.05 8.98
C ASP A 75 3.59 -4.34 8.80
N ALA A 76 3.61 -3.02 9.06
CA ALA A 76 4.78 -2.18 8.91
C ALA A 76 5.48 -1.96 10.25
N HIS A 77 6.80 -1.88 10.20
CA HIS A 77 7.65 -1.64 11.36
C HIS A 77 8.63 -0.50 11.08
N ILE A 78 8.52 0.57 11.85
CA ILE A 78 9.24 1.82 11.64
C ILE A 78 10.18 2.06 12.84
N SER A 79 11.32 1.37 12.81
CA SER A 79 12.30 1.41 13.90
C SER A 79 12.96 2.78 14.09
N ALA A 80 12.95 3.63 13.06
CA ALA A 80 13.53 4.97 13.09
C ALA A 80 12.51 6.07 13.48
N ALA A 81 11.26 5.72 13.78
CA ALA A 81 10.25 6.70 14.10
C ALA A 81 10.57 7.43 15.40
N ILE A 82 10.53 8.76 15.34
CA ILE A 82 10.53 9.62 16.52
C ILE A 82 9.08 9.65 17.02
N PHE A 83 8.84 9.22 18.25
CA PHE A 83 7.50 8.97 18.84
C PHE A 83 6.59 10.20 18.98
N ASP A 84 6.92 11.36 18.40
CA ASP A 84 6.18 12.63 18.51
C ASP A 84 6.19 13.46 17.21
N ALA A 85 6.47 12.85 16.05
CA ALA A 85 6.50 13.55 14.76
C ALA A 85 5.47 12.96 13.77
N PRO A 86 4.85 13.80 12.92
CA PRO A 86 4.04 13.31 11.81
C PRO A 86 4.82 12.36 10.92
N LEU A 87 4.19 11.25 10.56
CA LEU A 87 4.76 10.24 9.68
C LEU A 87 4.11 10.34 8.30
N THR A 88 4.92 10.50 7.26
CA THR A 88 4.45 10.38 5.88
C THR A 88 4.71 8.96 5.38
N LEU A 89 3.62 8.27 5.02
CA LEU A 89 3.67 6.98 4.34
C LEU A 89 3.59 7.20 2.83
N THR A 90 4.44 6.50 2.08
CA THR A 90 4.38 6.46 0.63
C THR A 90 4.15 5.03 0.17
N LEU A 91 3.15 4.86 -0.68
CA LEU A 91 2.77 3.58 -1.26
C LEU A 91 3.43 3.43 -2.63
N HIS A 92 4.13 2.31 -2.83
CA HIS A 92 4.70 1.95 -4.12
C HIS A 92 4.22 0.57 -4.54
N ALA A 93 3.96 0.39 -5.84
CA ALA A 93 3.90 -0.94 -6.43
C ALA A 93 5.29 -1.27 -7.01
N LEU A 94 5.84 -2.42 -6.61
CA LEU A 94 7.04 -3.00 -7.19
C LEU A 94 6.64 -3.88 -8.37
N LEU A 95 7.11 -3.54 -9.56
CA LEU A 95 6.84 -4.32 -10.77
C LEU A 95 7.80 -5.51 -10.90
N THR A 96 7.44 -6.50 -11.72
CA THR A 96 8.24 -7.71 -11.96
C THR A 96 9.63 -7.44 -12.55
N ASP A 97 9.85 -6.27 -13.16
CA ASP A 97 11.15 -5.83 -13.68
C ASP A 97 12.01 -5.11 -12.61
N GLY A 98 11.51 -4.99 -11.38
CA GLY A 98 12.19 -4.34 -10.26
C GLY A 98 11.98 -2.83 -10.19
N THR A 99 11.24 -2.23 -11.12
CA THR A 99 10.90 -0.80 -11.07
C THR A 99 9.78 -0.54 -10.06
N ARG A 100 9.74 0.68 -9.52
CA ARG A 100 8.68 1.14 -8.61
C ARG A 100 7.82 2.18 -9.30
N THR A 101 6.51 2.11 -9.06
CA THR A 101 5.63 3.22 -9.40
C THR A 101 5.98 4.43 -8.56
N ALA A 102 5.92 5.63 -9.15
CA ALA A 102 5.97 6.88 -8.40
C ALA A 102 4.72 7.06 -7.53
#